data_AF-A0A1F6BYM7-F1
#
_entry.id   AF-A0A1F6BYM7-F1
#
_cell.length_a   1.000
_cell.length_b   1.000
_cell.length_c   1.000
_cell.angle_alpha   90.00
_cell.angle_beta   90.00
_cell.angle_gamma   90.00
#
_symmetry.space_group_name_H-M   'P 1'
#
loop_
_entity.id
_entity.type
_entity.pdbx_description
1 polymer ?
#
loop_
_entity_poly.entity_id
_entity_poly.type
_entity_poly.pdbx_seq_one_letter_code
_entity_poly.pdbx_strand_id
1 'polypeptide(L)'
;MKIKKIKLSNLKFGPIRNEVLPEGFILRVQKYKNKLKEVETSSLEETISNFQRDLHPEDELKVWEVIAELYETKARANWTNKERKECFKKLLLSTMS
;
A
#
# COMPACT_ATOMS: atom_id res chain seq x y z
N MET A 1 21.34 -24.31 -4.21
CA MET A 1 19.99 -23.84 -3.84
C MET A 1 18.96 -24.58 -4.72
N LYS A 2 18.01 -25.32 -4.16
CA LYS A 2 16.99 -26.08 -4.94
C LYS A 2 15.74 -25.21 -5.09
N ILE A 3 15.31 -24.93 -6.32
CA ILE A 3 14.10 -24.15 -6.61
C ILE A 3 12.90 -25.10 -6.65
N LYS A 4 11.83 -24.79 -5.89
CA LYS A 4 10.57 -25.56 -5.87
C LYS A 4 9.43 -24.71 -6.42
N LYS A 5 8.76 -25.20 -7.46
CA LYS A 5 7.55 -24.57 -8.01
C LYS A 5 6.37 -24.92 -7.11
N ILE A 6 5.61 -23.92 -6.68
CA ILE A 6 4.38 -24.08 -5.90
C ILE A 6 3.25 -23.27 -6.55
N LYS A 7 2.00 -23.68 -6.34
CA LYS A 7 0.84 -22.89 -6.76
C LYS A 7 0.74 -21.65 -5.87
N LEU A 8 0.37 -20.51 -6.45
CA LEU A 8 0.15 -19.26 -5.70
C LEU A 8 -0.89 -19.44 -4.60
N SER A 9 -1.96 -20.20 -4.87
CA SER A 9 -3.01 -20.55 -3.89
C SER A 9 -2.51 -21.30 -2.66
N ASN A 10 -1.33 -21.90 -2.73
CA ASN A 10 -0.75 -22.68 -1.63
C ASN A 10 0.22 -21.84 -0.79
N LEU A 11 0.47 -20.58 -1.17
CA LEU A 11 1.21 -19.64 -0.33
C LEU A 11 0.35 -19.28 0.87
N LYS A 12 0.94 -19.38 2.06
CA LYS A 12 0.33 -18.90 3.29
C LYS A 12 0.84 -17.50 3.56
N PHE A 13 -0.04 -16.63 4.04
CA PHE A 13 0.36 -15.32 4.56
C PHE A 13 1.30 -15.49 5.76
N GLY A 14 2.18 -14.51 5.95
CA GLY A 14 2.96 -14.40 7.18
C GLY A 14 2.06 -14.25 8.41
N PRO A 15 2.58 -14.54 9.61
CA PRO A 15 1.83 -14.35 10.85
C PRO A 15 1.54 -12.86 11.06
N ILE A 16 0.44 -12.58 11.76
CA ILE A 16 0.21 -11.25 12.34
C ILE A 16 1.29 -11.03 13.42
N ARG A 17 1.99 -9.90 13.33
CA ARG A 17 3.06 -9.50 14.24
C ARG A 17 2.64 -8.37 15.17
N ASN A 18 1.76 -7.50 14.69
CA ASN A 18 1.24 -6.33 15.39
C ASN A 18 -0.28 -6.48 15.54
N GLU A 19 -0.74 -7.14 16.60
CA GLU A 19 -2.19 -7.33 16.84
C GLU A 19 -2.91 -5.99 17.04
N VAL A 20 -2.25 -5.08 17.75
CA VAL A 20 -2.72 -3.72 18.01
C VAL A 20 -1.83 -2.74 17.26
N LEU A 21 -2.45 -1.92 16.39
CA LEU A 21 -1.78 -0.82 15.72
C LEU A 21 -1.84 0.45 16.58
N PRO A 22 -0.89 1.38 16.42
CA PRO A 22 -0.89 2.65 17.17
C PRO A 22 -2.19 3.43 17.07
N GLU A 23 -2.43 4.30 18.05
CA GLU A 23 -3.59 5.20 18.03
C GLU A 23 -3.57 6.11 16.78
N GLY A 24 -4.73 6.33 16.17
CA GLY A 24 -4.86 7.14 14.96
C GLY A 24 -4.35 6.49 13.66
N PHE A 25 -3.77 5.28 13.74
CA PHE A 25 -3.23 4.57 12.56
C PHE A 25 -4.31 4.33 11.50
N ILE A 26 -5.47 3.80 11.89
CA ILE A 26 -6.58 3.51 10.96
C ILE A 26 -7.05 4.79 10.25
N LEU A 27 -7.12 5.92 10.96
CA LEU A 27 -7.53 7.20 10.38
C LEU A 27 -6.52 7.67 9.32
N ARG A 28 -5.22 7.49 9.57
CA ARG A 28 -4.16 7.80 8.60
C ARG A 28 -4.24 6.89 7.37
N VAL A 29 -4.52 5.61 7.58
CA VAL A 29 -4.75 4.65 6.49
C VAL A 29 -5.93 5.08 5.61
N GLN A 30 -7.06 5.43 6.22
CA GLN A 30 -8.23 5.93 5.50
C GLN A 30 -7.91 7.20 4.68
N LYS A 31 -7.13 8.13 5.25
CA LYS A 31 -6.73 9.37 4.57
C LYS A 31 -5.93 9.07 3.30
N TYR A 32 -4.85 8.30 3.39
CA TYR A 32 -4.04 8.03 2.20
C TYR A 32 -4.81 7.18 1.17
N LYS A 33 -5.62 6.20 1.61
CA LYS A 33 -6.44 5.38 0.70
C LYS A 33 -7.45 6.23 -0.06
N ASN A 34 -8.06 7.24 0.56
CA ASN A 34 -8.97 8.14 -0.13
C ASN A 34 -8.27 8.93 -1.25
N LYS A 35 -7.02 9.35 -1.04
CA LYS A 35 -6.19 10.02 -2.08
C LYS A 35 -5.84 9.07 -3.23
N LEU A 36 -5.62 7.80 -2.92
CA LEU A 36 -5.21 6.78 -3.89
C LEU A 36 -6.36 5.94 -4.48
N LYS A 37 -7.62 6.22 -4.13
CA LYS A 37 -8.79 5.36 -4.44
C LYS A 37 -8.99 5.01 -5.91
N GLU A 38 -8.45 5.82 -6.83
CA GLU A 38 -8.57 5.62 -8.28
C GLU A 38 -7.55 4.61 -8.82
N VAL A 39 -6.48 4.34 -8.08
CA VAL A 39 -5.32 3.55 -8.51
C VAL A 39 -4.99 2.40 -7.57
N GLU A 40 -5.40 2.48 -6.32
CA GLU A 40 -5.22 1.48 -5.28
C GLU A 40 -6.61 1.08 -4.74
N THR A 41 -6.99 -0.19 -4.93
CA THR A 41 -8.37 -0.67 -4.76
C THR A 41 -8.52 -1.76 -3.71
N SER A 42 -7.47 -2.09 -2.96
CA SER A 42 -7.60 -3.03 -1.82
C SER A 42 -8.57 -2.47 -0.79
N SER A 43 -9.21 -3.35 -0.01
CA SER A 43 -10.14 -2.90 1.04
C SER A 43 -9.36 -2.30 2.22
N LEU A 44 -10.04 -1.52 3.07
CA LEU A 44 -9.42 -1.00 4.30
C LEU A 44 -8.99 -2.16 5.21
N GLU A 45 -9.84 -3.16 5.36
CA GLU A 45 -9.60 -4.34 6.18
C GLU A 45 -8.39 -5.15 5.67
N GLU A 46 -8.30 -5.37 4.36
CA GLU A 46 -7.14 -6.01 3.73
C GLU A 46 -5.86 -5.21 4.01
N THR A 47 -5.93 -3.89 3.85
CA THR A 47 -4.80 -2.98 4.08
C THR A 47 -4.32 -3.03 5.53
N ILE A 48 -5.24 -2.94 6.49
CA ILE A 48 -4.94 -3.04 7.93
C ILE A 48 -4.32 -4.40 8.23
N SER A 49 -4.88 -5.48 7.68
CA SER A 49 -4.34 -6.82 7.87
C SER A 49 -2.92 -6.95 7.31
N ASN A 50 -2.58 -6.27 6.21
CA ASN A 50 -1.22 -6.24 5.69
C ASN A 50 -0.27 -5.51 6.65
N PHE A 51 -0.62 -4.32 7.14
CA PHE A 51 0.19 -3.61 8.13
C PHE A 51 0.40 -4.40 9.43
N GLN A 52 -0.61 -5.14 9.89
CA GLN A 52 -0.46 -6.02 11.05
C GLN A 52 0.61 -7.10 10.87
N ARG A 53 0.98 -7.45 9.63
CA ARG A 53 2.04 -8.43 9.29
C ARG A 53 3.40 -7.82 9.02
N ASP A 54 3.46 -6.50 8.82
CA ASP A 54 4.70 -5.79 8.57
C ASP A 54 5.61 -5.80 9.79
N LEU A 55 6.93 -5.71 9.56
CA LEU A 55 7.89 -5.64 10.66
C LEU A 55 7.84 -4.29 11.37
N HIS A 56 7.61 -3.20 10.62
CA HIS A 56 7.58 -1.83 11.11
C HIS A 56 6.39 -1.07 10.51
N PRO A 57 5.14 -1.35 10.93
CA PRO A 57 3.92 -0.81 10.30
C PRO A 57 3.87 0.71 10.25
N GLU A 58 4.43 1.39 11.26
CA GLU A 58 4.46 2.84 11.33
C GLU A 58 5.38 3.47 10.27
N ASP A 59 6.52 2.82 9.98
CA ASP A 59 7.44 3.31 8.95
C ASP A 59 6.90 3.02 7.55
N GLU A 60 6.30 1.85 7.35
CA GLU A 60 5.58 1.53 6.11
C GLU A 60 4.42 2.51 5.87
N LEU A 61 3.65 2.86 6.90
CA LEU A 61 2.55 3.82 6.78
C LEU A 61 3.07 5.19 6.31
N LYS A 62 4.19 5.68 6.85
CA LYS A 62 4.79 6.95 6.40
C LYS A 62 5.15 6.92 4.92
N VAL A 63 5.64 5.79 4.41
CA VAL A 63 5.92 5.62 2.97
C VAL A 63 4.64 5.75 2.15
N TRP A 64 3.57 5.07 2.56
CA TRP A 64 2.26 5.18 1.90
C TRP A 64 1.68 6.59 1.94
N GLU A 65 1.83 7.31 3.06
CA GLU A 65 1.44 8.71 3.18
C GLU A 65 2.20 9.58 2.18
N VAL A 66 3.53 9.43 2.08
CA VAL A 66 4.36 10.16 1.11
C VAL A 66 3.93 9.85 -0.33
N ILE A 67 3.67 8.59 -0.67
CA ILE A 67 3.17 8.20 -1.99
C ILE A 67 1.85 8.90 -2.29
N ALA A 68 0.93 8.94 -1.32
CA ALA A 68 -0.38 9.56 -1.49
C ALA A 68 -0.28 11.08 -1.69
N GLU A 69 0.58 11.78 -0.93
CA GLU A 69 0.83 13.22 -1.13
C GLU A 69 1.46 13.50 -2.51
N LEU A 70 2.46 12.71 -2.90
CA LEU A 70 3.11 12.86 -4.22
C LEU A 70 2.15 12.52 -5.37
N TYR A 71 1.25 11.58 -5.18
CA TYR A 71 0.24 11.24 -6.17
C TYR A 71 -0.77 12.39 -6.33
N GLU A 72 -1.32 12.89 -5.22
CA GLU A 72 -2.29 13.99 -5.22
C GLU A 72 -1.72 15.25 -5.87
N THR A 73 -0.45 15.58 -5.60
CA THR A 73 0.23 16.74 -6.19
C THR A 73 0.57 16.58 -7.67
N LYS A 74 0.81 15.36 -8.15
CA LYS A 74 1.19 15.08 -9.55
C LYS A 74 0.00 14.77 -10.45
N ALA A 75 -1.06 14.16 -9.91
CA ALA A 75 -2.21 13.73 -10.68
C ALA A 75 -2.97 14.94 -11.25
N ARG A 76 -3.30 14.89 -12.54
CA ARG A 76 -4.03 15.97 -13.22
C ARG A 76 -5.46 15.55 -13.50
N ALA A 77 -6.39 16.50 -13.40
CA ALA A 77 -7.82 16.25 -13.61
C ALA A 77 -8.13 15.62 -14.98
N ASN A 78 -7.40 16.00 -16.03
CA ASN A 78 -7.59 15.52 -17.39
C ASN A 78 -6.89 14.19 -17.72
N TRP A 79 -6.19 13.57 -16.77
CA TRP A 79 -5.52 12.29 -16.99
C TRP A 79 -6.51 11.13 -17.07
N THR A 80 -6.24 10.24 -18.01
CA THR A 80 -6.89 8.94 -18.13
C THR A 80 -6.52 8.03 -16.95
N ASN A 81 -7.34 7.00 -16.72
CA ASN A 81 -7.05 5.96 -15.72
C ASN A 81 -5.68 5.28 -15.95
N LYS A 82 -5.25 5.16 -17.21
CA LYS A 82 -3.94 4.57 -17.54
C LYS A 82 -2.79 5.45 -17.09
N GLU A 83 -2.85 6.75 -17.35
CA GLU A 83 -1.83 7.72 -16.94
C GLU A 83 -1.74 7.84 -15.42
N ARG A 84 -2.90 7.83 -14.74
CA ARG A 84 -2.99 7.80 -13.28
C ARG A 84 -2.31 6.56 -12.69
N LYS A 85 -2.62 5.37 -13.20
CA LYS A 85 -1.98 4.11 -12.76
C LYS A 85 -0.48 4.10 -13.04
N GLU A 86 -0.04 4.66 -14.17
CA GLU A 86 1.38 4.74 -14.50
C GLU A 86 2.13 5.72 -13.58
N CYS A 87 1.53 6.85 -13.22
CA CYS A 87 2.08 7.76 -12.22
C CYS A 87 2.25 7.07 -10.86
N PHE A 88 1.19 6.43 -10.37
CA PHE A 88 1.22 5.67 -9.12
C PHE A 88 2.31 4.60 -9.12
N LYS A 89 2.41 3.81 -10.20
CA LYS A 89 3.45 2.79 -10.37
C LYS A 89 4.85 3.37 -10.27
N LYS A 90 5.12 4.52 -10.91
CA LYS A 90 6.43 5.18 -10.85
C LYS A 90 6.77 5.66 -9.43
N LEU A 91 5.78 6.21 -8.71
CA LEU A 91 5.97 6.62 -7.32
C LEU A 91 6.29 5.42 -6.42
N LEU A 92 5.54 4.33 -6.55
CA LEU A 92 5.77 3.10 -5.79
C LEU A 92 7.17 2.51 -6.05
N LEU A 93 7.63 2.51 -7.30
CA LEU A 93 8.97 2.04 -7.65
C LEU A 93 10.08 2.94 -7.08
N SER A 94 9.84 4.25 -6.95
CA SER A 94 10.82 5.20 -6.42
C SER A 94 10.98 5.16 -4.90
N THR A 95 10.05 4.54 -4.17
CA THR A 95 10.13 4.37 -2.71
C THR A 95 10.74 3.04 -2.28
N MET A 96 10.90 2.10 -3.22
CA MET A 96 11.48 0.76 -2.97
C MET A 96 12.94 0.64 -3.44
N SER A 97 13.56 1.74 -3.87
CA SER A 97 14.95 1.84 -4.34
C SER A 97 15.88 2.39 -3.27
#